data_AF-A0A1F3ZSQ3-F1
#
_entry.id   AF-A0A1F3ZSQ3-F1
#
_cell.length_a   1.000
_cell.length_b   1.000
_cell.length_c   1.000
_cell.angle_alpha   90.00
_cell.angle_beta   90.00
_cell.angle_gamma   90.00
#
_symmetry.space_group_name_H-M   'P 1'
#
loop_
_entity.id
_entity.type
_entity.pdbx_description
1 polymer ?
#
loop_
_entity_poly.entity_id
_entity_poly.type
_entity_poly.pdbx_seq_one_letter_code
_entity_poly.pdbx_strand_id
1 'polypeptide(L)'
;MTSAKVFMTGRSQAVRLPKAYRFQVDEVQIEPQPDGALLLRPKPKLALGERLRAILGGLPDDPTFKRPEQPPLERDAAWWDAHGFESPPRRSARRRKSPVKR
;
A
#
# COMPACT_ATOMS: atom_id res chain seq x y z
N MET A 1 -9.02 34.53 -9.98
CA MET A 1 -8.09 33.54 -9.40
C MET A 1 -8.18 33.62 -7.88
N THR A 2 -8.41 32.51 -7.18
CA THR A 2 -8.40 32.51 -5.72
C THR A 2 -6.99 32.17 -5.24
N SER A 3 -6.38 33.04 -4.44
CA SER A 3 -5.09 32.80 -3.81
C SER A 3 -5.25 32.36 -2.35
N ALA A 4 -4.26 31.66 -1.84
CA ALA A 4 -4.18 31.23 -0.44
C ALA A 4 -2.88 31.71 0.18
N LYS A 5 -2.90 32.03 1.48
CA LYS A 5 -1.71 32.48 2.20
C LYS A 5 -0.84 31.27 2.57
N VAL A 6 0.43 31.32 2.20
CA VAL A 6 1.47 30.41 2.69
C VAL A 6 2.10 31.02 3.95
N PHE A 7 2.30 30.21 4.98
CA PHE A 7 2.89 30.64 6.25
C PHE A 7 3.68 29.50 6.89
N MET A 8 4.47 29.82 7.91
CA MET A 8 5.20 28.82 8.71
C MET A 8 4.45 28.51 10.01
N THR A 9 4.43 27.23 10.39
CA THR A 9 3.98 26.75 11.69
C THR A 9 5.09 25.90 12.31
N GLY A 10 5.76 26.43 13.33
CA GLY A 10 6.99 25.84 13.86
C GLY A 10 8.07 25.74 12.78
N ARG A 11 8.50 24.51 12.46
CA ARG A 11 9.52 24.20 11.44
C ARG A 11 8.92 23.79 10.08
N SER A 12 7.59 23.84 9.94
CA SER A 12 6.87 23.35 8.77
C SER A 12 6.20 24.49 8.01
N GLN A 13 6.10 24.37 6.69
CA GLN A 13 5.32 25.26 5.85
C GLN A 13 3.86 24.78 5.77
N ALA A 14 2.92 25.72 5.76
CA ALA A 14 1.49 25.46 5.70
C ALA A 14 0.77 26.43 4.76
N VAL A 15 -0.36 26.00 4.22
CA VAL A 15 -1.24 26.81 3.36
C VAL A 15 -2.59 26.98 4.06
N ARG A 16 -3.06 28.24 4.18
CA ARG A 16 -4.39 28.52 4.73
C ARG A 16 -5.46 28.31 3.67
N LEU A 17 -6.24 27.23 3.77
CA LEU A 17 -7.35 26.96 2.87
C LEU A 17 -8.52 27.93 3.10
N PRO A 18 -8.97 28.66 2.05
CA PRO A 18 -10.20 29.46 2.10
C PRO A 18 -11.43 28.59 2.39
N LYS A 19 -12.51 29.22 2.90
CA LYS A 19 -13.73 28.51 3.32
C LYS A 19 -14.30 27.58 2.23
N ALA A 20 -14.27 28.02 0.97
CA ALA A 20 -14.78 27.27 -0.18
C ALA A 20 -14.01 25.97 -0.48
N TYR A 21 -12.77 25.82 0.01
CA TYR A 21 -11.88 24.68 -0.27
C TYR A 21 -11.53 23.87 0.98
N ARG A 22 -12.33 23.96 2.04
CA ARG A 22 -12.10 23.18 3.26
C ARG A 22 -12.46 21.71 3.06
N PHE A 23 -11.57 20.83 3.50
CA PHE A 23 -11.84 19.39 3.57
C PHE A 23 -12.69 19.05 4.80
N GLN A 24 -13.49 17.98 4.72
CA GLN A 24 -14.22 17.40 5.86
C GLN A 24 -13.46 16.22 6.48
N VAL A 25 -12.15 16.15 6.24
CA VAL A 25 -11.26 15.08 6.72
C VAL A 25 -10.05 15.69 7.43
N ASP A 26 -9.46 14.91 8.32
CA ASP A 26 -8.32 15.33 9.14
C ASP A 26 -6.98 15.23 8.39
N GLU A 27 -6.92 14.36 7.37
CA GLU A 27 -5.70 14.08 6.61
C GLU A 27 -5.94 14.08 5.09
N VAL A 28 -4.93 14.52 4.35
CA VAL A 28 -4.88 14.49 2.88
C VAL A 28 -3.62 13.79 2.39
N GLN A 29 -3.72 13.14 1.25
CA GLN A 29 -2.59 12.67 0.46
C GLN A 29 -2.09 13.80 -0.43
N ILE A 30 -0.78 13.89 -0.60
CA ILE A 30 -0.11 14.91 -1.41
C ILE A 30 0.59 14.19 -2.56
N GLU A 31 0.22 14.53 -3.80
CA GLU A 31 0.83 14.00 -5.02
C GLU A 31 1.50 15.15 -5.79
N PRO A 32 2.84 15.16 -5.91
CA PRO A 32 3.52 16.16 -6.73
C PRO A 32 3.22 15.91 -8.21
N GLN A 33 2.99 16.99 -8.95
CA GLN A 33 2.77 16.96 -10.39
C GLN A 33 4.03 17.42 -11.15
N PRO A 34 4.24 17.01 -12.41
CA PRO A 34 5.42 17.37 -13.19
C PRO A 34 5.59 18.87 -13.43
N ASP A 35 4.49 19.63 -13.41
CA ASP A 35 4.47 21.09 -13.58
C ASP A 35 4.79 21.86 -12.29
N GLY A 36 5.12 21.15 -11.21
CA GLY A 36 5.38 21.74 -9.89
C GLY A 36 4.12 21.99 -9.06
N ALA A 37 2.93 21.63 -9.55
CA ALA A 37 1.71 21.69 -8.75
C ALA A 37 1.66 20.57 -7.69
N LEU A 38 0.87 20.80 -6.63
CA LEU A 38 0.57 19.79 -5.61
C LEU A 38 -0.90 19.43 -5.69
N LEU A 39 -1.20 18.15 -5.92
CA LEU A 39 -2.56 17.62 -5.88
C LEU A 39 -2.86 17.10 -4.48
N LEU A 40 -3.91 17.62 -3.85
CA LEU A 40 -4.36 17.23 -2.52
C LEU A 40 -5.62 16.37 -2.62
N ARG A 41 -5.59 15.15 -2.10
CA ARG A 41 -6.74 14.23 -2.07
C ARG A 41 -7.10 13.86 -0.63
N PRO A 42 -8.39 13.86 -0.24
CA PRO A 42 -8.80 13.35 1.07
C PRO A 42 -8.26 11.94 1.31
N LYS A 43 -7.60 11.73 2.45
CA LYS A 43 -7.13 10.38 2.81
C LYS A 43 -8.35 9.54 3.20
N PRO A 44 -8.57 8.37 2.57
CA PRO A 44 -9.69 7.51 2.95
C PRO A 44 -9.52 7.02 4.39
N LYS A 45 -10.60 7.08 5.18
CA LYS A 45 -10.63 6.59 6.57
C LYS A 45 -10.66 5.05 6.66
N LEU A 46 -11.09 4.38 5.59
CA LEU A 46 -11.19 2.93 5.54
C LEU A 46 -9.80 2.28 5.60
N ALA A 47 -9.71 1.19 6.34
CA ALA A 47 -8.52 0.35 6.33
C ALA A 47 -8.25 -0.15 4.90
N LEU A 48 -6.98 -0.34 4.54
CA LEU A 48 -6.58 -0.76 3.18
C LEU A 48 -7.37 -2.00 2.71
N GLY A 49 -7.58 -2.97 3.60
CA GLY A 49 -8.33 -4.20 3.29
C GLY A 49 -9.79 -3.93 2.93
N GLU A 50 -10.47 -3.03 3.63
CA GLU A 50 -11.86 -2.66 3.34
C GLU A 50 -11.96 -1.88 2.03
N ARG A 51 -11.01 -0.97 1.79
CA ARG A 51 -10.93 -0.23 0.53
C ARG A 51 -10.73 -1.17 -0.65
N LEU A 52 -9.83 -2.14 -0.53
CA LEU A 52 -9.60 -3.15 -1.56
C LEU A 52 -10.83 -4.01 -1.80
N ARG A 53 -11.51 -4.46 -0.73
CA ARG A 53 -12.76 -5.23 -0.88
C ARG A 53 -13.85 -4.42 -1.60
N ALA A 54 -14.02 -3.15 -1.27
CA ALA A 54 -15.00 -2.30 -1.93
C ALA A 54 -14.71 -2.12 -3.43
N ILE A 55 -13.44 -1.95 -3.79
CA ILE A 55 -13.01 -1.85 -5.19
C ILE A 55 -13.23 -3.19 -5.91
N LEU A 56 -12.77 -4.30 -5.30
CA LEU A 56 -12.86 -5.63 -5.88
C LEU A 56 -14.30 -6.12 -6.03
N GLY A 57 -15.19 -5.76 -5.11
CA GLY A 57 -16.62 -6.10 -5.19
C GLY A 57 -17.37 -5.42 -6.35
N GLY A 58 -16.80 -4.38 -6.97
CA GLY A 58 -17.36 -3.74 -8.15
C GLY A 58 -16.88 -4.33 -9.47
N LEU A 59 -15.90 -5.23 -9.45
CA LEU A 59 -15.45 -5.94 -10.65
C LEU A 59 -16.41 -7.11 -10.94
N PRO A 60 -16.73 -7.37 -12.22
CA PRO A 60 -17.57 -8.51 -12.58
C PRO A 60 -16.86 -9.81 -12.23
N ASP A 61 -17.59 -10.74 -11.63
CA ASP A 61 -17.11 -12.11 -11.46
C ASP A 61 -16.99 -12.77 -12.84
N ASP A 62 -15.88 -13.49 -13.07
CA ASP A 62 -15.73 -14.37 -14.23
C ASP A 62 -16.02 -15.82 -13.81
N PRO A 63 -17.24 -16.34 -14.06
CA PRO A 63 -17.60 -17.71 -13.71
C PRO A 63 -16.84 -18.75 -14.55
N THR A 64 -16.20 -18.32 -15.64
CA THR A 64 -15.41 -19.19 -16.53
C THR A 64 -14.01 -19.41 -16.00
N PHE A 65 -13.52 -18.52 -15.12
CA PHE A 65 -12.19 -18.63 -14.56
C PHE A 65 -12.08 -19.89 -13.69
N LYS A 66 -11.27 -20.84 -14.15
CA LYS A 66 -10.83 -21.99 -13.37
C LYS A 66 -9.38 -21.77 -12.97
N ARG A 67 -9.12 -21.75 -11.67
CA ARG A 67 -7.74 -21.72 -11.17
C ARG A 67 -7.01 -22.96 -11.75
N PRO A 68 -5.90 -22.78 -12.48
CA PRO A 68 -5.14 -23.92 -13.00
C PRO A 68 -4.54 -24.72 -11.86
N GLU A 69 -4.33 -26.02 -12.08
CA GLU A 69 -3.59 -26.85 -11.13
C GLU A 69 -2.18 -26.28 -10.98
N GLN A 70 -1.80 -25.98 -9.74
CA GLN A 70 -0.47 -25.51 -9.42
C GLN A 70 0.34 -26.70 -8.95
N PRO A 71 1.46 -27.05 -9.62
CA PRO A 71 2.34 -28.09 -9.13
C PRO A 71 2.90 -27.70 -7.74
N PRO A 72 3.40 -28.67 -6.96
CA PRO A 72 4.17 -28.36 -5.77
C PRO A 72 5.24 -27.32 -6.10
N LEU A 73 5.25 -26.21 -5.37
CA LEU A 73 6.23 -25.16 -5.58
C LEU A 73 7.61 -25.70 -5.18
N GLU A 74 8.45 -25.98 -6.17
CA GLU A 74 9.86 -26.30 -5.96
C GLU A 74 10.56 -25.05 -5.41
N ARG A 75 11.00 -25.14 -4.15
CA ARG A 75 11.71 -24.07 -3.44
C ARG A 75 13.16 -24.47 -3.16
N ASP A 76 13.77 -25.21 -4.08
CA ASP A 76 15.20 -25.47 -3.98
C ASP A 76 16.00 -24.26 -4.47
N ALA A 77 17.29 -24.21 -4.12
CA ALA A 77 18.16 -23.12 -4.53
C ALA A 77 18.31 -23.06 -6.07
N ALA A 78 18.21 -24.23 -6.73
CA ALA A 78 18.36 -24.39 -8.16
C ALA A 78 17.26 -23.66 -8.96
N TRP A 79 16.02 -23.63 -8.47
CA TRP A 79 14.93 -22.89 -9.10
C TRP A 79 15.20 -21.37 -9.17
N TRP A 80 15.74 -20.77 -8.10
CA TRP A 80 16.05 -19.34 -8.05
C TRP A 80 17.21 -18.97 -8.97
N ASP A 81 18.28 -19.78 -8.95
CA ASP A 81 19.45 -19.61 -9.80
C ASP A 81 19.07 -19.69 -11.30
N ALA A 82 18.19 -20.62 -11.66
CA ALA A 82 17.72 -20.80 -13.03
C ALA A 82 16.89 -19.62 -13.58
N HIS A 83 16.21 -18.87 -12.70
CA HIS A 83 15.35 -17.75 -13.09
C HIS A 83 15.98 -16.37 -12.81
N GLY A 84 17.26 -16.34 -12.43
CA GLY A 84 18.01 -15.10 -12.22
C GLY A 84 17.59 -14.31 -10.97
N PHE A 85 16.97 -14.98 -10.00
CA PHE A 85 16.60 -14.39 -8.72
C PHE A 85 17.59 -14.82 -7.64
N GLU A 86 17.91 -13.92 -6.71
CA GLU A 86 18.73 -14.27 -5.56
C GLU A 86 17.94 -15.22 -4.64
N SER A 87 18.51 -16.40 -4.36
CA SER A 87 17.92 -17.36 -3.42
C SER A 87 17.70 -16.69 -2.06
N PRO A 88 16.47 -16.66 -1.52
CA PRO A 88 16.25 -16.12 -0.19
C PRO A 88 17.10 -16.91 0.82
N PRO A 89 17.72 -16.24 1.82
CA PRO A 89 18.60 -16.91 2.75
C PRO A 89 17.83 -18.05 3.41
N ARG A 90 18.42 -19.26 3.40
CA ARG A 90 17.83 -20.43 4.07
C ARG A 90 17.56 -20.03 5.50
N ARG A 91 16.29 -19.77 5.85
CA ARG A 91 15.89 -19.57 7.25
C ARG A 91 16.27 -20.86 7.95
N SER A 92 17.36 -20.83 8.70
CA SER A 92 17.71 -21.91 9.60
C SER A 92 16.46 -22.18 10.42
N ALA A 93 15.96 -23.43 10.33
CA ALA A 93 14.79 -23.84 11.07
C ALA A 93 15.04 -23.43 12.52
N ARG A 94 14.35 -22.39 12.98
CA ARG A 94 14.43 -21.95 14.36
C ARG A 94 13.91 -23.13 15.13
N ARG A 95 14.83 -23.92 15.68
CA ARG A 95 14.58 -25.15 16.42
C ARG A 95 13.56 -24.75 17.47
N ARG A 96 12.28 -25.06 17.24
CA ARG A 96 11.23 -24.88 18.23
C ARG A 96 11.66 -25.79 19.37
N LYS A 97 12.29 -25.22 20.40
CA LYS A 97 12.53 -25.95 21.64
C LYS A 97 11.13 -26.31 22.13
N SER A 98 10.78 -27.59 22.02
CA SER A 98 9.58 -28.13 22.63
C SER A 98 9.61 -27.75 24.12
N PRO A 99 8.50 -27.23 24.68
CA PRO A 99 8.49 -26.91 26.09
C PRO A 99 8.66 -28.20 26.87
N VAL A 100 9.70 -28.26 27.69
CA VAL A 100 9.91 -29.33 28.67
C VAL A 100 8.67 -29.36 29.57
N LYS A 101 7.90 -30.45 29.51
CA LYS A 101 6.87 -30.73 30.51
C LYS A 101 7.59 -31.03 31.83
N ARG A 102 7.09 -30.38 32.88
CA ARG A 102 7.53 -30.48 34.28
C ARG A 102 7.61 -31.92 34.76
#